data_AF-A0A7K9CXM9-F1
#
_entry.id   AF-A0A7K9CXM9-F1
#
_cell.length_a   1.000
_cell.length_b   1.000
_cell.length_c   1.000
_cell.angle_alpha   90.00
_cell.angle_beta   90.00
_cell.angle_gamma   90.00
#
_symmetry.space_group_name_H-M   'P 1'
#
loop_
_entity.id
_entity.type
_entity.pdbx_description
1 polymer ?
#
loop_
_entity_poly.entity_id
_entity_poly.type
_entity_poly.pdbx_seq_one_letter_code
_entity_poly.pdbx_strand_id
1 'polypeptide(L)'
;EDTQAQRVIANVRERQRTQSLNDAFAELRKIIPTLPSDKLSKIQTLKLAARYIDFLYQVLQSDQLDHKVTSCNYLAHERLSYAFSVWRMEGAWSMSASH
;
A
#
# COMPACT_ATOMS: atom_id res chain seq x y z
N GLU A 1 10.54 -15.80 -41.91
CA GLU A 1 9.66 -16.46 -40.92
C GLU A 1 10.26 -16.43 -39.50
N ASP A 2 11.57 -16.68 -39.34
CA ASP A 2 12.26 -16.65 -38.04
C ASP A 2 12.17 -15.31 -37.28
N THR A 3 12.24 -14.17 -37.98
CA THR A 3 12.14 -12.84 -37.35
C THR A 3 10.75 -12.57 -36.77
N GLN A 4 9.69 -13.11 -37.38
CA GLN A 4 8.33 -12.99 -36.88
C GLN A 4 8.11 -13.91 -35.68
N ALA A 5 8.63 -15.14 -35.72
CA ALA A 5 8.62 -16.05 -34.58
C ALA A 5 9.38 -15.46 -33.37
N GLN A 6 10.55 -14.85 -33.58
CA GLN A 6 11.31 -14.17 -32.52
C GLN A 6 10.54 -13.00 -31.89
N ARG A 7 9.85 -12.18 -32.70
CA ARG A 7 9.00 -11.09 -32.19
C ARG A 7 7.85 -11.61 -31.34
N VAL A 8 7.21 -12.70 -31.75
CA VAL A 8 6.12 -13.33 -30.98
C VAL A 8 6.66 -13.83 -29.63
N ILE A 9 7.80 -14.52 -29.61
CA ILE A 9 8.43 -14.99 -28.36
C ILE A 9 8.78 -13.82 -27.44
N ALA A 10 9.34 -12.74 -27.98
CA ALA A 10 9.66 -11.54 -27.20
C ALA A 10 8.40 -10.89 -26.58
N ASN A 11 7.32 -10.76 -27.35
CA ASN A 11 6.05 -10.23 -26.87
C ASN A 11 5.43 -11.10 -25.77
N VAL A 12 5.51 -12.44 -25.90
CA VAL A 12 5.04 -13.37 -24.87
C VAL A 12 5.83 -13.18 -23.57
N ARG A 13 7.16 -13.08 -23.65
CA ARG A 13 8.02 -12.85 -22.49
C ARG A 13 7.70 -11.53 -21.79
N GLU A 14 7.53 -10.45 -22.55
CA GLU A 14 7.21 -9.14 -21.97
C GLU A 14 5.82 -9.10 -21.33
N ARG A 15 4.85 -9.80 -21.93
CA ARG A 15 3.52 -9.98 -21.34
C ARG A 15 3.61 -10.74 -20.01
N GLN A 16 4.39 -11.80 -19.94
CA GLN A 16 4.60 -12.57 -18.70
C GLN A 16 5.29 -11.71 -17.62
N ARG A 17 6.32 -10.94 -18.00
CA ARG A 17 6.99 -9.99 -17.09
C ARG A 17 6.00 -8.97 -16.52
N THR A 18 5.16 -8.40 -17.39
CA THR A 18 4.13 -7.42 -16.99
C THR A 18 3.05 -8.06 -16.11
N GLN A 19 2.65 -9.30 -16.40
CA GLN A 19 1.69 -10.04 -15.57
C GLN A 19 2.23 -10.24 -14.16
N SER A 20 3.46 -10.75 -14.02
CA SER A 20 4.11 -10.93 -12.72
C SER A 20 4.18 -9.62 -11.91
N LEU A 21 4.47 -8.49 -12.58
CA LEU A 21 4.45 -7.18 -11.94
C LEU A 21 3.05 -6.78 -11.47
N ASN A 22 2.01 -7.04 -12.27
CA ASN A 22 0.63 -6.74 -11.89
C ASN A 22 0.17 -7.62 -10.71
N ASP A 23 0.59 -8.88 -10.67
CA ASP A 23 0.30 -9.80 -9.57
C ASP A 23 0.94 -9.29 -8.26
N ALA A 24 2.21 -8.86 -8.30
CA ALA A 24 2.86 -8.24 -7.15
C ALA A 24 2.14 -6.97 -6.66
N PHE A 25 1.62 -6.15 -7.60
CA PHE A 25 0.79 -4.99 -7.28
C PHE A 25 -0.56 -5.39 -6.67
N ALA A 26 -1.12 -6.54 -7.04
CA ALA A 26 -2.36 -7.06 -6.44
C ALA A 26 -2.10 -7.53 -5.01
N GLU A 27 -1.00 -8.27 -4.76
CA GLU A 27 -0.59 -8.68 -3.42
C GLU A 27 -0.33 -7.49 -2.50
N LEU A 28 0.37 -6.47 -3.00
CA LEU A 28 0.59 -5.24 -2.24
C LEU A 28 -0.72 -4.58 -1.82
N ARG A 29 -1.73 -4.53 -2.70
CA ARG A 29 -3.05 -3.95 -2.36
C ARG A 29 -3.79 -4.71 -1.26
N LYS A 30 -3.59 -6.02 -1.13
CA LYS A 30 -4.27 -6.81 -0.09
C LYS A 30 -3.79 -6.47 1.31
N ILE A 31 -2.54 -6.02 1.45
CA ILE A 31 -1.91 -5.74 2.75
C ILE A 31 -2.15 -4.29 3.18
N ILE A 32 -2.33 -3.37 2.22
CA ILE A 32 -2.61 -1.97 2.52
C ILE A 32 -4.05 -1.84 3.04
N PRO A 33 -4.29 -1.23 4.21
CA PRO A 33 -5.66 -1.00 4.66
C PRO A 33 -6.35 0.04 3.77
N THR A 34 -7.47 -0.36 3.18
CA THR A 34 -8.28 0.47 2.26
C THR A 34 -9.74 0.45 2.64
N LEU A 35 -10.50 1.46 2.19
CA LEU A 35 -11.95 1.43 2.29
C LEU A 35 -12.56 0.57 1.17
N PRO A 36 -13.77 -0.02 1.35
CA PRO A 36 -14.42 -0.83 0.32
C PRO A 36 -14.63 -0.12 -1.03
N SER A 37 -14.65 1.21 -1.04
CA SER A 37 -14.82 2.04 -2.24
C SER A 37 -13.49 2.43 -2.92
N ASP A 38 -12.34 2.17 -2.28
CA ASP A 38 -11.04 2.65 -2.76
C ASP A 38 -10.64 1.93 -4.06
N LYS A 39 -10.68 2.65 -5.20
CA LYS A 39 -10.11 2.19 -6.47
C LYS A 39 -8.74 2.82 -6.68
N LEU A 40 -7.69 2.07 -6.33
CA LEU A 40 -6.30 2.58 -6.33
C LEU A 40 -5.56 2.29 -7.64
N SER A 41 -5.14 3.35 -8.34
CA SER A 41 -4.14 3.28 -9.41
C SER A 41 -2.77 2.79 -8.90
N LYS A 42 -1.84 2.43 -9.81
CA LYS A 42 -0.49 1.98 -9.43
C LYS A 42 0.25 3.02 -8.57
N ILE A 43 0.20 4.30 -8.95
CA ILE A 43 0.84 5.37 -8.19
C ILE A 43 0.17 5.59 -6.83
N GLN A 44 -1.16 5.53 -6.75
CA GLN A 44 -1.87 5.65 -5.48
C GLN A 44 -1.56 4.48 -4.55
N THR A 45 -1.44 3.27 -5.08
CA THR A 45 -1.05 2.07 -4.33
C THR A 45 0.33 2.27 -3.68
N LEU A 46 1.32 2.74 -4.45
CA LEU A 46 2.67 3.00 -3.92
C LEU A 46 2.66 4.12 -2.87
N LYS A 47 1.97 5.23 -3.14
CA LYS A 47 1.86 6.35 -2.18
C LYS A 47 1.18 5.93 -0.88
N LEU A 48 0.16 5.08 -0.97
CA LEU A 48 -0.56 4.60 0.22
C LEU A 48 0.26 3.56 0.98
N ALA A 49 1.00 2.69 0.27
CA ALA A 49 1.93 1.75 0.89
C ALA A 49 3.00 2.46 1.72
N ALA A 50 3.65 3.49 1.15
CA ALA A 50 4.68 4.26 1.84
C ALA A 50 4.13 4.89 3.14
N ARG A 51 2.94 5.50 3.07
CA ARG A 51 2.27 6.04 4.26
C ARG A 51 1.93 4.98 5.30
N TYR A 52 1.52 3.80 4.86
CA TYR A 52 1.20 2.73 5.80
C TYR A 52 2.46 2.28 6.54
N ILE A 53 3.60 2.21 5.86
CA ILE A 53 4.90 1.98 6.50
C ILE A 53 5.23 3.09 7.51
N ASP A 54 5.09 4.37 7.13
CA ASP A 54 5.36 5.51 8.02
C ASP A 54 4.47 5.48 9.27
N PHE A 55 3.18 5.18 9.09
CA PHE A 55 2.23 5.01 10.18
C PHE A 55 2.65 3.89 11.14
N LEU A 56 2.99 2.71 10.61
CA LEU A 56 3.46 1.59 11.43
C LEU A 56 4.74 1.96 12.19
N TYR A 57 5.65 2.72 11.58
CA TYR A 57 6.86 3.20 12.24
C TYR A 57 6.57 4.19 13.38
N GLN A 58 5.55 5.04 13.25
CA GLN A 58 5.09 5.92 14.34
C GLN A 58 4.48 5.11 15.48
N VAL A 59 3.61 4.15 15.18
CA VAL A 59 2.98 3.27 16.18
C VAL A 59 4.04 2.54 17.00
N LEU A 60 5.07 2.00 16.35
CA LEU A 60 6.17 1.29 17.03
C LEU A 60 7.04 2.21 17.91
N GLN A 61 7.23 3.47 17.53
CA GLN A 61 7.98 4.44 18.34
C GLN A 61 7.19 4.93 19.55
N SER A 62 5.89 5.16 19.40
CA SER A 62 5.01 5.56 20.50
C SER A 62 4.94 4.47 21.59
N ASP A 63 4.99 3.19 21.20
CA ASP A 63 5.02 2.05 22.13
C ASP A 63 6.31 1.99 22.98
N GLN A 64 7.45 2.48 22.46
CA GLN A 64 8.73 2.54 23.18
C GLN A 64 8.83 3.69 24.19
N LEU A 65 8.08 4.78 24.02
CA LEU A 65 8.19 5.97 24.86
C LEU A 65 7.21 5.99 26.05
N ASP A 66 6.15 5.17 26.03
CA ASP A 66 5.07 5.21 27.03
C ASP A 66 4.76 3.84 27.66
N HIS A 67 5.80 3.21 28.23
CA HIS A 67 5.72 1.90 28.91
C HIS A 67 4.78 1.83 30.15
N LYS A 68 3.90 2.80 30.40
CA LYS A 68 2.94 2.73 31.52
C LYS A 68 1.49 3.15 31.27
N VAL A 69 1.09 3.74 30.13
CA VAL A 69 -0.32 4.16 29.95
C VAL A 69 -0.98 3.74 28.63
N THR A 70 -0.23 3.42 27.58
CA THR A 70 -0.84 3.21 26.24
C THR A 70 -0.69 1.77 25.74
N SER A 71 -1.08 0.77 26.54
CA SER A 71 -1.44 -0.57 26.02
C SER A 71 -2.78 -0.50 25.26
N CYS A 72 -2.89 0.44 24.32
CA CYS A 72 -3.91 0.43 23.30
C CYS A 72 -3.49 -0.57 22.22
N ASN A 73 -3.29 -1.84 22.62
CA ASN A 73 -2.82 -2.99 21.85
C ASN A 73 -3.23 -2.96 20.38
N TYR A 74 -2.48 -2.27 19.52
CA TYR A 74 -2.67 -2.28 18.06
C TYR A 74 -2.36 -3.66 17.46
N LEU A 75 -2.11 -4.67 18.29
CA LEU A 75 -1.82 -6.06 17.90
C LEU A 75 -2.95 -6.71 17.08
N ALA A 76 -4.18 -6.20 17.11
CA ALA A 76 -5.25 -6.66 16.24
C ALA A 76 -5.25 -5.92 14.89
N HIS A 77 -5.17 -6.65 13.78
CA HIS A 77 -5.17 -6.12 12.40
C HIS A 77 -6.34 -5.16 12.12
N GLU A 78 -7.53 -5.46 12.63
CA GLU A 78 -8.71 -4.61 12.49
C GLU A 78 -8.55 -3.26 13.21
N ARG A 79 -7.92 -3.24 14.39
CA ARG A 79 -7.63 -2.00 15.12
C ARG A 79 -6.59 -1.15 14.40
N LEU A 80 -5.57 -1.76 13.80
CA LEU A 80 -4.57 -1.06 12.98
C LEU A 80 -5.18 -0.48 11.71
N SER A 81 -6.05 -1.23 11.03
CA SER A 81 -6.71 -0.78 9.81
C SER A 81 -7.65 0.41 10.09
N TYR A 82 -8.40 0.34 11.20
CA TYR A 82 -9.23 1.46 11.65
C TYR A 82 -8.38 2.68 12.03
N ALA A 83 -7.34 2.48 12.85
CA ALA A 83 -6.45 3.55 13.28
C ALA A 83 -5.73 4.23 12.11
N PHE A 84 -5.26 3.46 11.12
CA PHE A 84 -4.69 3.99 9.89
C PHE A 84 -5.73 4.78 9.09
N SER A 85 -6.98 4.33 9.03
CA SER A 85 -8.06 5.05 8.34
C SER A 85 -8.33 6.40 8.99
N VAL A 86 -8.36 6.45 10.32
CA VAL A 86 -8.51 7.71 11.08
C VAL A 86 -7.30 8.62 10.85
N TRP A 87 -6.08 8.09 11.01
CA TRP A 87 -4.82 8.81 10.81
C TRP A 87 -4.70 9.40 9.40
N ARG A 88 -5.15 8.67 8.38
CA ARG A 88 -5.16 9.13 6.98
C ARG A 88 -6.19 10.24 6.73
N MET A 89 -7.30 10.26 7.48
CA MET A 89 -8.40 11.22 7.30
C MET A 89 -8.25 12.46 8.18
N GLU A 90 -7.58 12.36 9.33
CA GLU A 90 -7.28 13.50 10.21
C GLU A 90 -6.22 14.42 9.56
N GLY A 91 -6.71 15.42 8.82
CA GLY A 91 -6.14 16.77 8.74
C GLY A 91 -4.81 16.99 8.00
N ALA A 92 -3.90 16.02 7.90
CA ALA A 92 -2.58 16.25 7.29
C ALA A 92 -2.59 16.24 5.74
N TRP A 93 -3.72 15.85 5.12
CA TRP A 93 -3.79 15.59 3.67
C TRP A 93 -4.85 16.39 2.91
N SER A 94 -5.80 17.04 3.58
CA SER A 94 -6.79 17.85 2.86
C SER A 94 -6.21 19.16 2.29
N MET A 95 -4.95 19.49 2.61
CA MET A 95 -4.29 20.74 2.17
C MET A 95 -3.32 20.58 0.99
N SER A 96 -3.06 19.37 0.48
CA SER A 96 -2.06 19.16 -0.59
C SER A 96 -2.62 18.70 -1.93
N ALA A 97 -3.95 18.66 -2.09
CA ALA A 97 -4.62 18.33 -3.36
C ALA A 97 -5.17 19.56 -4.11
N SER A 98 -4.70 20.76 -3.80
CA SER A 98 -4.91 21.96 -4.61
C SER A 98 -3.60 22.35 -5.29
N HIS A 99 -3.36 21.82 -6.49
CA HIS A 99 -2.61 22.50 -7.54
C HIS A 99 -2.91 21.89 -8.92
#